data_AF-A0A9X1FSW9-F1
#
_entry.id   AF-A0A9X1FSW9-F1
#
_cell.length_a   1.000
_cell.length_b   1.000
_cell.length_c   1.000
_cell.angle_alpha   90.00
_cell.angle_beta   90.00
_cell.angle_gamma   90.00
#
_symmetry.space_group_name_H-M   'P 1'
#
loop_
_entity.id
_entity.type
_entity.pdbx_description
1 polymer ?
#
loop_
_entity_poly.entity_id
_entity_poly.type
_entity_poly.pdbx_seq_one_letter_code
_entity_poly.pdbx_strand_id
1 'polypeptide(L)'
;MNKVVTDGVQLMPIAFASALDAYSSEDGTPGSDSYSDGDGTASIVVDADFGSCLEVIKKQGTQRIRYMGETPLLPGCYLRITARVKALRGPLPAVRIAGFAGGAGGAAVGGVVTTGTAISLPAHDAVVEVSAIVGAGARPGVDMVWGPAALYGHFGLDLTGASGGVIRVDDLIIEDVTSAFLRDILATVDVRDYGAVGDGVTDDSAAFRAADAAARGRQLLVSRGTYHLAGDIALDADVRFEGTVTMPADAVLLLRRNFNLSSYSDALGDHETGFIKGVQALLTASDPRSFDLCGQTVGLTRPFAPGDPVGEGQLSPGRRIIRNGRLEARGHTAWHTRTVSMQARVSATDPQTLADVPDLVDIPLGALVTGPGVAPETYVRARNPANCELTLTAPVAPTTGSADFTFSRFQYILDFSRLRQVTGLVLQDVDLMCRGVASGIMLAPAGHAFQVRDCHFMDPRDRGVTSIGEGCHQMLLDHCQIVSGSEAEVIGLNTNAGGVRICNCFASGVQRFGVLGGANTVLMGNQTAQPGNPQDLWVFRPSDTSGTP
;
A
#
# COMPACT_ATOMS: atom_id res chain seq x y z
N MET A 1 24.28 -4.66 -9.08
CA MET A 1 25.27 -4.00 -9.95
C MET A 1 26.55 -3.83 -9.13
N ASN A 2 27.70 -4.28 -9.63
CA ASN A 2 28.99 -4.17 -8.95
C ASN A 2 29.38 -2.68 -8.92
N LYS A 3 29.58 -2.09 -7.73
CA LYS A 3 29.68 -0.63 -7.56
C LYS A 3 30.95 -0.11 -8.23
N VAL A 4 32.00 -0.92 -8.23
CA VAL A 4 33.32 -0.60 -8.79
C VAL A 4 33.32 -0.63 -10.32
N VAL A 5 32.49 -1.48 -10.95
CA VAL A 5 32.35 -1.50 -12.42
C VAL A 5 31.66 -0.24 -12.94
N THR A 6 30.76 0.35 -12.15
CA THR A 6 30.06 1.59 -12.51
C THR A 6 30.98 2.82 -12.43
N ASP A 7 31.96 2.81 -11.52
CA ASP A 7 32.85 3.96 -11.25
C ASP A 7 34.24 3.83 -11.92
N GLY A 8 34.51 2.75 -12.67
CA GLY A 8 35.75 2.57 -13.44
C GLY A 8 37.01 2.36 -12.58
N VAL A 9 36.87 1.89 -11.34
CA VAL A 9 37.96 1.78 -10.36
C VAL A 9 38.76 0.49 -10.56
N GLN A 10 40.09 0.59 -10.62
CA GLN A 10 40.99 -0.56 -10.66
C GLN A 10 41.23 -1.10 -9.25
N LEU A 11 40.70 -2.29 -8.95
CA LEU A 11 40.92 -2.98 -7.66
C LEU A 11 42.05 -3.99 -7.70
N MET A 12 42.28 -4.61 -8.86
CA MET A 12 43.21 -5.74 -8.98
C MET A 12 44.65 -5.24 -8.76
N PRO A 13 45.39 -5.81 -7.79
CA PRO A 13 46.81 -5.57 -7.64
C PRO A 13 47.57 -5.92 -8.92
N ILE A 14 48.70 -5.24 -9.14
CA ILE A 14 49.61 -5.58 -10.24
C ILE A 14 50.22 -6.95 -9.93
N ALA A 15 50.19 -7.88 -10.88
CA ALA A 15 50.78 -9.21 -10.72
C ALA A 15 52.25 -9.16 -10.28
N PHE A 16 52.67 -10.08 -9.40
CA PHE A 16 54.03 -10.12 -8.85
C PHE A 16 55.10 -10.16 -9.95
N ALA A 17 54.85 -10.94 -11.01
CA ALA A 17 55.77 -11.11 -12.13
C ALA A 17 55.95 -9.82 -12.98
N SER A 18 55.04 -8.86 -12.85
CA SER A 18 55.06 -7.61 -13.61
C SER A 18 55.81 -6.49 -12.88
N ALA A 19 55.73 -6.44 -11.54
CA ALA A 19 56.31 -5.37 -10.74
C ALA A 19 56.51 -5.82 -9.28
N LEU A 20 57.69 -6.36 -8.94
CA LEU A 20 58.00 -6.75 -7.56
C LEU A 20 58.24 -5.53 -6.65
N ASP A 21 58.63 -4.40 -7.23
CA ASP A 21 58.75 -3.09 -6.59
C ASP A 21 57.40 -2.50 -6.13
N ALA A 22 56.28 -3.01 -6.65
CA ALA A 22 54.94 -2.67 -6.19
C ALA A 22 54.53 -3.36 -4.87
N TYR A 23 55.41 -4.19 -4.29
CA TYR A 23 55.15 -4.94 -3.08
C TYR A 23 56.19 -4.65 -1.99
N SER A 24 55.69 -4.41 -0.78
CA SER A 24 56.50 -4.04 0.38
C SER A 24 56.57 -5.12 1.44
N SER A 25 57.71 -5.19 2.12
CA SER A 25 57.91 -5.96 3.35
C SER A 25 57.38 -5.26 4.61
N GLU A 26 56.76 -4.10 4.48
CA GLU A 26 56.15 -3.31 5.55
C GLU A 26 54.64 -3.12 5.34
N ASP A 27 54.11 -1.93 5.64
CA ASP A 27 52.68 -1.61 5.55
C ASP A 27 52.27 -1.12 4.15
N GLY A 28 53.22 -0.99 3.21
CA GLY A 28 52.97 -0.59 1.82
C GLY A 28 52.79 0.91 1.60
N THR A 29 52.98 1.71 2.65
CA THR A 29 52.87 3.18 2.61
C THR A 29 54.04 3.83 1.87
N PRO A 30 53.91 5.09 1.42
CA PRO A 30 55.02 5.81 0.80
C PRO A 30 56.28 5.82 1.67
N GLY A 31 57.41 5.38 1.09
CA GLY A 31 58.70 5.28 1.79
C GLY A 31 58.98 3.94 2.47
N SER A 32 58.06 2.97 2.40
CA SER A 32 58.30 1.60 2.87
C SER A 32 59.25 0.82 1.97
N ASP A 33 60.06 -0.06 2.57
CA ASP A 33 60.98 -0.95 1.86
C ASP A 33 60.23 -1.88 0.89
N SER A 34 60.72 -1.98 -0.34
CA SER A 34 60.16 -2.82 -1.39
C SER A 34 60.91 -4.15 -1.52
N TYR A 35 60.26 -5.17 -2.07
CA TYR A 35 60.91 -6.46 -2.34
C TYR A 35 61.92 -6.43 -3.50
N SER A 36 62.01 -5.32 -4.24
CA SER A 36 63.05 -5.13 -5.26
C SER A 36 64.38 -4.60 -4.71
N ASP A 37 64.44 -4.14 -3.45
CA ASP A 37 65.60 -3.43 -2.89
C ASP A 37 66.77 -4.34 -2.45
N GLY A 38 66.76 -5.62 -2.85
CA GLY A 38 67.98 -6.44 -2.92
C GLY A 38 68.38 -7.23 -1.66
N ASP A 39 67.45 -7.54 -0.75
CA ASP A 39 67.75 -8.34 0.46
C ASP A 39 67.79 -9.87 0.23
N GLY A 40 67.55 -10.30 -1.01
CA GLY A 40 67.53 -11.70 -1.45
C GLY A 40 66.40 -12.54 -0.83
N THR A 41 65.37 -11.93 -0.25
CA THR A 41 64.24 -12.66 0.34
C THR A 41 63.17 -13.04 -0.66
N ALA A 42 62.99 -12.27 -1.73
CA ALA A 42 61.94 -12.46 -2.70
C ALA A 42 62.49 -12.66 -4.11
N SER A 43 61.86 -13.53 -4.88
CA SER A 43 62.15 -13.72 -6.30
C SER A 43 60.91 -14.18 -7.05
N ILE A 44 60.86 -13.92 -8.35
CA ILE A 44 59.81 -14.43 -9.22
C ILE A 44 60.26 -15.78 -9.78
N VAL A 45 59.42 -16.79 -9.61
CA VAL A 45 59.68 -18.17 -10.06
C VAL A 45 58.49 -18.71 -10.85
N VAL A 46 58.71 -19.81 -11.55
CA VAL A 46 57.64 -20.57 -12.22
C VAL A 46 57.29 -21.78 -11.37
N ASP A 47 56.01 -21.91 -11.09
CA ASP A 47 55.43 -22.97 -10.28
C ASP A 47 54.31 -23.70 -11.04
N ALA A 48 54.15 -25.00 -10.79
CA ALA A 48 53.16 -25.82 -11.49
C ALA A 48 51.70 -25.44 -11.14
N ASP A 49 51.45 -24.93 -9.93
CA ASP A 49 50.11 -24.59 -9.44
C ASP A 49 49.75 -23.11 -9.67
N PHE A 50 50.76 -22.23 -9.68
CA PHE A 50 50.58 -20.77 -9.73
C PHE A 50 51.09 -20.11 -11.03
N GLY A 51 51.81 -20.83 -11.89
CA GLY A 51 52.50 -20.20 -13.01
C GLY A 51 53.61 -19.26 -12.50
N SER A 52 53.69 -18.03 -13.00
CA SER A 52 54.66 -17.04 -12.50
C SER A 52 54.21 -16.46 -11.16
N CYS A 53 54.93 -16.76 -10.08
CA CYS A 53 54.52 -16.39 -8.72
C CYS A 53 55.69 -15.84 -7.89
N LEU A 54 55.36 -15.24 -6.74
CA LEU A 54 56.35 -14.80 -5.76
C LEU A 54 56.86 -16.01 -4.95
N GLU A 55 58.17 -16.19 -4.86
CA GLU A 55 58.81 -17.03 -3.85
C GLU A 55 59.49 -16.13 -2.81
N VAL A 56 59.11 -16.28 -1.54
CA VAL A 56 59.63 -15.49 -0.42
C VAL A 56 60.21 -16.36 0.69
N ILE A 57 61.36 -15.95 1.23
CA ILE A 57 61.97 -16.52 2.42
C ILE A 57 61.51 -15.72 3.63
N LYS A 58 60.74 -16.35 4.52
CA LYS A 58 60.27 -15.72 5.76
C LYS A 58 61.46 -15.49 6.71
N LYS A 59 61.89 -14.23 6.89
CA LYS A 59 62.98 -13.88 7.81
C LYS A 59 62.48 -13.31 9.14
N GLN A 60 61.36 -12.59 9.13
CA GLN A 60 60.82 -11.91 10.30
C GLN A 60 59.76 -12.76 11.03
N GLY A 61 59.47 -12.45 12.30
CA GLY A 61 58.38 -13.09 13.06
C GLY A 61 57.01 -12.91 12.40
N THR A 62 56.77 -11.75 11.79
CA THR A 62 55.69 -11.51 10.81
C THR A 62 56.33 -10.99 9.53
N GLN A 63 56.29 -11.77 8.46
CA GLN A 63 56.74 -11.33 7.14
C GLN A 63 55.55 -10.74 6.42
N ARG A 64 55.65 -9.49 6.00
CA ARG A 64 54.55 -8.79 5.32
C ARG A 64 54.72 -8.83 3.80
N ILE A 65 53.64 -9.02 3.04
CA ILE A 65 53.63 -8.94 1.57
C ILE A 65 52.52 -7.99 1.14
N ARG A 66 52.83 -6.70 1.11
CA ARG A 66 51.84 -5.62 1.05
C ARG A 66 51.85 -4.95 -0.31
N TYR A 67 50.72 -4.94 -1.02
CA TYR A 67 50.61 -4.18 -2.27
C TYR A 67 50.61 -2.69 -1.96
N MET A 68 51.52 -1.95 -2.59
CA MET A 68 51.77 -0.53 -2.31
C MET A 68 50.76 0.40 -3.01
N GLY A 69 49.97 -0.12 -3.96
CA GLY A 69 48.91 0.67 -4.58
C GLY A 69 47.80 1.01 -3.57
N GLU A 70 47.28 2.24 -3.66
CA GLU A 70 46.12 2.65 -2.88
C GLU A 70 44.86 2.03 -3.48
N THR A 71 44.35 0.95 -2.88
CA THR A 71 43.11 0.30 -3.34
C THR A 71 41.91 1.05 -2.76
N PRO A 72 41.06 1.71 -3.57
CA PRO A 72 40.01 2.57 -3.04
C PRO A 72 38.95 1.81 -2.23
N LEU A 73 38.57 2.34 -1.07
CA LEU A 73 37.48 1.84 -0.23
C LEU A 73 36.35 2.86 -0.18
N LEU A 74 35.51 2.86 -1.21
CA LEU A 74 34.39 3.80 -1.31
C LEU A 74 33.35 3.56 -0.20
N PRO A 75 32.63 4.61 0.27
CA PRO A 75 31.54 4.44 1.21
C PRO A 75 30.51 3.38 0.74
N GLY A 76 30.25 2.41 1.61
CA GLY A 76 29.35 1.28 1.33
C GLY A 76 29.94 0.17 0.48
N CYS A 77 31.24 0.20 0.17
CA CYS A 77 31.96 -0.88 -0.51
C CYS A 77 32.40 -1.96 0.48
N TYR A 78 32.33 -3.23 0.05
CA TYR A 78 32.90 -4.38 0.75
C TYR A 78 33.84 -5.11 -0.21
N LEU A 79 35.12 -5.18 0.13
CA LEU A 79 36.15 -5.80 -0.69
C LEU A 79 36.55 -7.15 -0.11
N ARG A 80 36.57 -8.19 -0.94
CA ARG A 80 37.20 -9.48 -0.60
C ARG A 80 38.61 -9.47 -1.15
N ILE A 81 39.57 -9.75 -0.28
CA ILE A 81 40.97 -9.97 -0.67
C ILE A 81 41.24 -11.46 -0.54
N THR A 82 41.83 -12.05 -1.57
CA THR A 82 42.15 -13.48 -1.66
C THR A 82 43.60 -13.67 -2.05
N ALA A 83 44.26 -14.64 -1.42
CA ALA A 83 45.60 -15.09 -1.79
C ALA A 83 45.69 -16.62 -1.75
N ARG A 84 46.41 -17.20 -2.70
CA ARG A 84 46.77 -18.63 -2.69
C ARG A 84 48.24 -18.78 -2.35
N VAL A 85 48.54 -19.64 -1.40
CA VAL A 85 49.88 -19.77 -0.81
C VAL A 85 50.25 -21.23 -0.62
N LYS A 86 51.54 -21.56 -0.73
CA LYS A 86 52.07 -22.88 -0.33
C LYS A 86 53.47 -22.78 0.25
N ALA A 87 53.79 -23.64 1.21
CA ALA A 87 55.15 -23.76 1.74
C ALA A 87 55.92 -24.83 0.97
N LEU A 88 57.17 -24.56 0.60
CA LEU A 88 58.02 -25.53 -0.09
C LEU A 88 58.96 -26.27 0.87
N ARG A 89 59.59 -25.53 1.79
CA ARG A 89 60.54 -26.08 2.76
C ARG A 89 60.66 -25.19 3.99
N GLY A 90 61.25 -25.75 5.06
CA GLY A 90 61.44 -25.06 6.34
C GLY A 90 60.16 -25.06 7.20
N PRO A 91 60.13 -24.28 8.30
CA PRO A 91 58.96 -24.21 9.18
C PRO A 91 57.70 -23.74 8.44
N LEU A 92 56.54 -24.33 8.77
CA LEU A 92 55.24 -23.98 8.21
C LEU A 92 54.67 -22.73 8.92
N PRO A 93 54.49 -21.58 8.24
CA PRO A 93 53.87 -20.40 8.83
C PRO A 93 52.35 -20.51 8.90
N ALA A 94 51.74 -19.61 9.67
CA ALA A 94 50.32 -19.28 9.54
C ALA A 94 50.15 -18.04 8.66
N VAL A 95 49.10 -18.03 7.84
CA VAL A 95 48.83 -17.00 6.83
C VAL A 95 47.49 -16.33 7.11
N ARG A 96 47.45 -15.00 7.02
CA ARG A 96 46.21 -14.22 7.13
C ARG A 96 46.23 -13.08 6.12
N ILE A 97 45.08 -12.68 5.62
CA ILE A 97 44.96 -11.38 4.94
C ILE A 97 45.22 -10.25 5.94
N ALA A 98 45.94 -9.23 5.51
CA ALA A 98 46.25 -8.05 6.30
C ALA A 98 46.29 -6.80 5.40
N GLY A 99 46.11 -5.62 6.00
CA GLY A 99 46.28 -4.38 5.26
C GLY A 99 46.42 -3.14 6.13
N PHE A 100 46.89 -2.06 5.52
CA PHE A 100 46.92 -0.73 6.12
C PHE A 100 45.64 0.02 5.79
N ALA A 101 44.95 0.55 6.78
CA ALA A 101 43.76 1.38 6.60
C ALA A 101 44.17 2.86 6.43
N GLY A 102 44.15 3.35 5.19
CA GLY A 102 44.53 4.72 4.85
C GLY A 102 43.36 5.70 4.98
N GLY A 103 43.55 6.76 5.77
CA GLY A 103 42.63 7.87 5.93
C GLY A 103 43.08 9.13 5.19
N ALA A 104 42.43 10.27 5.50
CA ALA A 104 42.75 11.54 4.88
C ALA A 104 44.24 11.93 5.06
N GLY A 105 44.88 12.34 3.96
CA GLY A 105 46.31 12.72 3.96
C GLY A 105 47.28 11.56 4.19
N GLY A 106 46.84 10.31 4.03
CA GLY A 106 47.66 9.11 4.19
C GLY A 106 47.87 8.67 5.64
N ALA A 107 47.13 9.24 6.59
CA ALA A 107 47.20 8.85 7.99
C ALA A 107 46.54 7.48 8.24
N ALA A 108 47.12 6.68 9.12
CA ALA A 108 46.52 5.41 9.53
C ALA A 108 45.20 5.65 10.29
N VAL A 109 44.14 4.92 9.93
CA VAL A 109 42.89 4.92 10.69
C VAL A 109 43.10 4.13 11.98
N GLY A 110 43.00 4.80 13.13
CA GLY A 110 43.18 4.17 14.44
C GLY A 110 42.00 3.30 14.87
N GLY A 111 42.28 2.26 15.68
CA GLY A 111 41.26 1.45 16.35
C GLY A 111 40.52 0.43 15.48
N VAL A 112 40.95 0.24 14.23
CA VAL A 112 40.35 -0.73 13.31
C VAL A 112 41.15 -2.04 13.27
N VAL A 113 40.47 -3.15 12.99
CA VAL A 113 41.10 -4.47 12.84
C VAL A 113 41.74 -4.54 11.46
N THR A 114 43.06 -4.67 11.40
CA THR A 114 43.84 -4.66 10.14
C THR A 114 44.26 -6.04 9.66
N THR A 115 43.82 -7.11 10.34
CA THR A 115 44.19 -8.49 10.01
C THR A 115 42.99 -9.41 10.11
N GLY A 116 42.78 -10.26 9.10
CA GLY A 116 41.79 -11.33 9.10
C GLY A 116 42.21 -12.54 9.92
N THR A 117 41.40 -13.60 9.87
CA THR A 117 41.68 -14.87 10.54
C THR A 117 42.93 -15.55 9.97
N ALA A 118 43.79 -16.07 10.84
CA ALA A 118 44.99 -16.80 10.45
C ALA A 118 44.71 -18.29 10.22
N ILE A 119 45.25 -18.82 9.12
CA ILE A 119 45.15 -20.22 8.70
C ILE A 119 46.56 -20.81 8.71
N SER A 120 46.76 -21.93 9.41
CA SER A 120 48.07 -22.63 9.41
C SER A 120 48.23 -23.45 8.14
N LEU A 121 49.41 -23.40 7.51
CA LEU A 121 49.70 -24.26 6.36
C LEU A 121 49.82 -25.72 6.83
N PRO A 122 49.07 -26.66 6.23
CA PRO A 122 48.94 -28.02 6.77
C PRO A 122 50.15 -28.92 6.46
N ALA A 123 50.81 -28.69 5.33
CA ALA A 123 51.97 -29.45 4.86
C ALA A 123 52.74 -28.65 3.80
N HIS A 124 53.94 -29.11 3.45
CA HIS A 124 54.64 -28.64 2.27
C HIS A 124 53.90 -29.02 0.99
N ASP A 125 54.02 -28.20 -0.05
CA ASP A 125 53.35 -28.29 -1.35
C ASP A 125 51.81 -28.24 -1.33
N ALA A 126 51.19 -28.11 -0.16
CA ALA A 126 49.75 -27.89 -0.04
C ALA A 126 49.38 -26.44 -0.40
N VAL A 127 48.56 -26.28 -1.45
CA VAL A 127 47.97 -24.98 -1.81
C VAL A 127 46.84 -24.65 -0.85
N VAL A 128 46.94 -23.51 -0.18
CA VAL A 128 45.94 -22.97 0.74
C VAL A 128 45.44 -21.64 0.21
N GLU A 129 44.13 -21.47 0.12
CA GLU A 129 43.50 -20.18 -0.14
C GLU A 129 43.15 -19.50 1.19
N VAL A 130 43.49 -18.23 1.32
CA VAL A 130 43.13 -17.38 2.45
C VAL A 130 42.39 -16.15 1.93
N SER A 131 41.31 -15.78 2.61
CA SER A 131 40.51 -14.61 2.25
C SER A 131 40.04 -13.84 3.46
N ALA A 132 39.82 -12.52 3.30
CA ALA A 132 39.10 -11.70 4.27
C ALA A 132 38.28 -10.62 3.57
N ILE A 133 37.17 -10.22 4.19
CA ILE A 133 36.29 -9.15 3.73
C ILE A 133 36.52 -7.89 4.57
N VAL A 134 36.76 -6.77 3.87
CA VAL A 134 36.98 -5.44 4.43
C VAL A 134 35.81 -4.56 4.05
N GLY A 135 35.29 -3.78 5.00
CA GLY A 135 34.19 -2.88 4.70
C GLY A 135 34.05 -1.74 5.70
N ALA A 136 33.29 -0.72 5.29
CA ALA A 136 33.04 0.46 6.12
C ALA A 136 32.09 0.18 7.30
N GLY A 137 31.30 -0.90 7.28
CA GLY A 137 30.29 -1.20 8.30
C GLY A 137 30.37 -2.63 8.85
N ALA A 138 29.96 -2.80 10.10
CA ALA A 138 29.85 -4.12 10.71
C ALA A 138 28.65 -4.87 10.11
N ARG A 139 28.91 -6.00 9.46
CA ARG A 139 27.89 -6.92 8.93
C ARG A 139 28.32 -8.37 9.19
N PRO A 140 27.37 -9.31 9.31
CA PRO A 140 27.70 -10.73 9.40
C PRO A 140 28.61 -11.15 8.24
N GLY A 141 29.79 -11.71 8.54
CA GLY A 141 30.77 -12.14 7.54
C GLY A 141 31.79 -11.07 7.09
N VAL A 142 31.79 -9.87 7.67
CA VAL A 142 32.86 -8.88 7.45
C VAL A 142 33.95 -9.08 8.51
N ASP A 143 35.17 -9.35 8.07
CA ASP A 143 36.30 -9.65 8.96
C ASP A 143 36.98 -8.38 9.50
N MET A 144 37.13 -7.37 8.65
CA MET A 144 37.86 -6.15 8.96
C MET A 144 36.98 -4.91 8.76
N VAL A 145 36.38 -4.43 9.85
CA VAL A 145 35.49 -3.26 9.84
C VAL A 145 36.31 -1.99 10.04
N TRP A 146 36.44 -1.19 8.98
CA TRP A 146 37.34 -0.03 8.95
C TRP A 146 36.63 1.32 9.09
N GLY A 147 35.29 1.34 9.07
CA GLY A 147 34.53 2.57 9.25
C GLY A 147 34.59 3.51 8.02
N PRO A 148 33.91 4.66 8.09
CA PRO A 148 33.87 5.64 7.00
C PRO A 148 35.13 6.51 6.90
N ALA A 149 36.05 6.41 7.88
CA ALA A 149 37.29 7.18 7.89
C ALA A 149 38.39 6.58 7.00
N ALA A 150 38.28 5.29 6.67
CA ALA A 150 39.17 4.62 5.73
C ALA A 150 38.75 4.93 4.29
N LEU A 151 39.65 5.55 3.53
CA LEU A 151 39.45 5.95 2.13
C LEU A 151 40.04 4.93 1.15
N TYR A 152 41.07 4.21 1.57
CA TYR A 152 41.76 3.20 0.78
C TYR A 152 42.47 2.18 1.67
N GLY A 153 42.98 1.11 1.06
CA GLY A 153 43.84 0.16 1.73
C GLY A 153 45.06 -0.25 0.92
N HIS A 154 46.16 -0.50 1.62
CA HIS A 154 47.29 -1.29 1.11
C HIS A 154 47.09 -2.72 1.57
N PHE A 155 46.66 -3.61 0.67
CA PHE A 155 46.22 -4.96 1.01
C PHE A 155 47.28 -6.03 0.69
N GLY A 156 47.25 -7.13 1.43
CA GLY A 156 47.98 -8.35 1.10
C GLY A 156 47.82 -9.43 2.16
N LEU A 157 48.85 -10.28 2.34
CA LEU A 157 48.90 -11.30 3.40
C LEU A 157 50.09 -11.19 4.37
N ASP A 158 49.91 -11.47 5.65
CA ASP A 158 50.97 -11.70 6.65
C ASP A 158 51.34 -13.19 6.70
N LEU A 159 52.63 -13.51 6.77
CA LEU A 159 53.14 -14.83 7.19
C LEU A 159 53.66 -14.73 8.63
N THR A 160 53.02 -15.42 9.55
CA THR A 160 53.36 -15.42 10.99
C THR A 160 53.95 -16.76 11.44
N GLY A 161 54.58 -16.80 12.60
CA GLY A 161 55.25 -17.99 13.13
C GLY A 161 56.76 -18.02 12.88
N ALA A 162 57.37 -19.20 12.92
CA ALA A 162 58.81 -19.37 12.86
C ALA A 162 59.44 -18.93 11.52
N SER A 163 60.63 -18.34 11.57
CA SER A 163 61.40 -17.91 10.39
C SER A 163 62.16 -19.07 9.73
N GLY A 164 62.56 -18.88 8.47
CA GLY A 164 63.34 -19.82 7.67
C GLY A 164 62.54 -20.64 6.66
N GLY A 165 61.21 -20.48 6.63
CA GLY A 165 60.34 -21.10 5.63
C GLY A 165 60.44 -20.43 4.26
N VAL A 166 60.38 -21.23 3.19
CA VAL A 166 60.28 -20.75 1.79
C VAL A 166 58.85 -20.95 1.31
N ILE A 167 58.18 -19.85 0.97
CA ILE A 167 56.75 -19.80 0.67
C ILE A 167 56.55 -19.26 -0.74
N ARG A 168 55.67 -19.91 -1.51
CA ARG A 168 55.18 -19.37 -2.79
C ARG A 168 53.81 -18.77 -2.63
N VAL A 169 53.58 -17.65 -3.30
CA VAL A 169 52.35 -16.85 -3.25
C VAL A 169 51.92 -16.54 -4.66
N ASP A 170 50.72 -16.97 -5.02
CA ASP A 170 50.01 -16.61 -6.25
C ASP A 170 49.55 -15.15 -6.19
N ASP A 171 49.27 -14.54 -7.34
CA ASP A 171 48.85 -13.13 -7.41
C ASP A 171 47.66 -12.83 -6.48
N LEU A 172 47.70 -11.67 -5.84
CA LEU A 172 46.61 -11.21 -4.98
C LEU A 172 45.39 -10.84 -5.82
N ILE A 173 44.21 -11.25 -5.36
CA ILE A 173 42.93 -10.92 -5.99
C ILE A 173 42.13 -10.03 -5.04
N ILE A 174 41.58 -8.92 -5.56
CA ILE A 174 40.67 -8.04 -4.81
C ILE A 174 39.38 -7.84 -5.60
N GLU A 175 38.26 -8.23 -4.98
CA GLU A 175 36.93 -8.20 -5.59
C GLU A 175 35.95 -7.35 -4.80
N ASP A 176 35.09 -6.58 -5.49
CA ASP A 176 33.92 -5.95 -4.87
C ASP A 176 32.81 -6.98 -4.63
N VAL A 177 32.58 -7.30 -3.36
CA VAL A 177 31.54 -8.23 -2.88
C VAL A 177 30.35 -7.51 -2.24
N THR A 178 30.22 -6.20 -2.44
CA THR A 178 29.11 -5.37 -1.90
C THR A 178 27.73 -5.96 -2.22
N SER A 179 27.59 -6.59 -3.39
CA SER A 179 26.35 -7.22 -3.82
C SER A 179 25.84 -8.31 -2.87
N ALA A 180 26.73 -9.00 -2.18
CA ALA A 180 26.39 -10.04 -1.20
C ALA A 180 25.67 -9.47 0.04
N PHE A 181 25.82 -8.18 0.31
CA PHE A 181 25.23 -7.51 1.48
C PHE A 181 23.99 -6.67 1.13
N LEU A 182 23.59 -6.58 -0.14
CA LEU A 182 22.50 -5.70 -0.59
C LEU A 182 21.15 -6.01 0.06
N ARG A 183 20.86 -7.28 0.37
CA ARG A 183 19.60 -7.69 1.02
C ARG A 183 19.44 -7.16 2.45
N ASP A 184 20.54 -6.97 3.18
CA ASP A 184 20.54 -6.38 4.52
C ASP A 184 20.73 -4.85 4.49
N ILE A 185 20.99 -4.29 3.30
CA ILE A 185 21.10 -2.84 3.07
C ILE A 185 19.74 -2.28 2.63
N LEU A 186 18.98 -3.04 1.83
CA LEU A 186 17.67 -2.66 1.35
C LEU A 186 16.61 -3.04 2.41
N ALA A 187 15.98 -2.03 3.00
CA ALA A 187 14.84 -2.21 3.92
C ALA A 187 13.55 -2.58 3.17
N THR A 188 13.66 -3.44 2.16
CA THR A 188 12.61 -3.76 1.20
C THR A 188 12.60 -5.25 0.89
N VAL A 189 11.42 -5.82 0.75
CA VAL A 189 11.18 -7.19 0.32
C VAL A 189 10.34 -7.16 -0.94
N ASP A 190 10.83 -7.72 -2.04
CA ASP A 190 10.08 -7.76 -3.30
C ASP A 190 9.21 -9.02 -3.37
N VAL A 191 7.96 -8.90 -3.83
CA VAL A 191 7.08 -10.06 -4.10
C VAL A 191 7.69 -11.05 -5.10
N ARG A 192 8.53 -10.59 -6.02
CA ARG A 192 9.23 -11.45 -7.00
C ARG A 192 10.25 -12.37 -6.36
N ASP A 193 10.88 -11.97 -5.25
CA ASP A 193 11.81 -12.83 -4.51
C ASP A 193 11.09 -14.05 -3.90
N TYR A 194 9.76 -14.03 -3.86
CA TYR A 194 8.89 -15.09 -3.34
C TYR A 194 8.09 -15.80 -4.45
N GLY A 195 8.48 -15.61 -5.71
CA GLY A 195 7.93 -16.34 -6.85
C GLY A 195 6.76 -15.68 -7.56
N ALA A 196 6.47 -14.39 -7.28
CA ALA A 196 5.48 -13.65 -8.06
C ALA A 196 5.96 -13.45 -9.51
N VAL A 197 5.11 -13.74 -10.49
CA VAL A 197 5.41 -13.65 -11.92
C VAL A 197 5.10 -12.25 -12.45
N GLY A 198 3.90 -11.73 -12.16
CA GLY A 198 3.50 -10.39 -12.60
C GLY A 198 3.17 -10.28 -14.09
N ASP A 199 2.61 -11.35 -14.68
CA ASP A 199 2.16 -11.43 -16.08
C ASP A 199 0.66 -11.13 -16.29
N GLY A 200 -0.08 -10.89 -15.21
CA GLY A 200 -1.51 -10.60 -15.18
C GLY A 200 -2.42 -11.83 -15.27
N VAL A 201 -1.86 -13.04 -15.29
CA VAL A 201 -2.61 -14.29 -15.50
C VAL A 201 -2.28 -15.32 -14.40
N THR A 202 -1.02 -15.46 -14.05
CA THR A 202 -0.57 -16.38 -13.00
C THR A 202 -1.06 -15.88 -11.63
N ASP A 203 -1.61 -16.78 -10.81
CA ASP A 203 -2.04 -16.42 -9.45
C ASP A 203 -0.83 -16.18 -8.53
N ASP A 204 -0.57 -14.91 -8.24
CA ASP A 204 0.54 -14.42 -7.43
C ASP A 204 0.19 -14.31 -5.94
N SER A 205 -1.03 -14.71 -5.54
CA SER A 205 -1.55 -14.58 -4.16
C SER A 205 -0.63 -15.21 -3.11
N ALA A 206 -0.08 -16.39 -3.39
CA ALA A 206 0.79 -17.11 -2.46
C ALA A 206 2.13 -16.38 -2.25
N ALA A 207 2.70 -15.81 -3.31
CA ALA A 207 3.94 -15.04 -3.26
C ALA A 207 3.77 -13.76 -2.45
N PHE A 208 2.64 -13.05 -2.62
CA PHE A 208 2.33 -11.85 -1.83
C PHE A 208 2.26 -12.14 -0.33
N ARG A 209 1.55 -13.21 0.07
CA ARG A 209 1.47 -13.61 1.50
C ARG A 209 2.83 -14.00 2.07
N ALA A 210 3.66 -14.70 1.29
CA ALA A 210 4.98 -15.11 1.72
C ALA A 210 5.93 -13.91 1.88
N ALA A 211 5.89 -12.97 0.94
CA ALA A 211 6.69 -11.75 0.98
C ALA A 211 6.27 -10.84 2.15
N ASP A 212 4.98 -10.68 2.40
CA ASP A 212 4.44 -9.91 3.53
C ASP A 212 4.90 -10.50 4.88
N ALA A 213 4.78 -11.82 5.05
CA ALA A 213 5.26 -12.52 6.25
C ALA A 213 6.78 -12.36 6.45
N ALA A 214 7.54 -12.27 5.36
CA ALA A 214 8.99 -12.08 5.41
C ALA A 214 9.43 -10.62 5.58
N ALA A 215 8.56 -9.65 5.29
CA ALA A 215 8.86 -8.23 5.44
C ALA A 215 9.30 -7.90 6.88
N ARG A 216 8.61 -8.45 7.90
CA ARG A 216 8.97 -8.30 9.32
C ARG A 216 9.27 -6.85 9.73
N GLY A 217 8.45 -5.91 9.24
CA GLY A 217 8.60 -4.47 9.48
C GLY A 217 9.38 -3.70 8.41
N ARG A 218 9.94 -4.39 7.41
CA ARG A 218 10.45 -3.78 6.17
C ARG A 218 9.30 -3.41 5.24
N GLN A 219 9.59 -2.57 4.25
CA GLN A 219 8.63 -2.26 3.20
C GLN A 219 8.48 -3.44 2.24
N LEU A 220 7.26 -3.77 1.86
CA LEU A 220 6.96 -4.70 0.78
C LEU A 220 6.96 -3.92 -0.54
N LEU A 221 7.76 -4.34 -1.51
CA LEU A 221 7.78 -3.79 -2.86
C LEU A 221 7.04 -4.70 -3.81
N VAL A 222 6.09 -4.12 -4.52
CA VAL A 222 5.45 -4.75 -5.68
C VAL A 222 6.10 -4.15 -6.92
N SER A 223 7.18 -4.79 -7.39
CA SER A 223 7.94 -4.33 -8.56
C SER A 223 7.07 -4.28 -9.83
N ARG A 224 7.49 -3.50 -10.83
CA ARG A 224 6.75 -3.33 -12.11
C ARG A 224 6.28 -4.65 -12.69
N GLY A 225 4.98 -4.77 -12.94
CA GLY A 225 4.29 -5.95 -13.47
C GLY A 225 2.79 -5.82 -13.24
N THR A 226 2.00 -6.79 -13.70
CA THR A 226 0.59 -6.90 -13.34
C THR A 226 0.39 -8.21 -12.62
N TYR A 227 -0.01 -8.19 -11.35
CA TYR A 227 -0.09 -9.41 -10.52
C TYR A 227 -1.54 -9.82 -10.35
N HIS A 228 -1.90 -11.03 -10.78
CA HIS A 228 -3.24 -11.53 -10.55
C HIS A 228 -3.34 -12.12 -9.14
N LEU A 229 -4.26 -11.60 -8.32
CA LEU A 229 -4.55 -12.14 -7.00
C LEU A 229 -5.95 -12.76 -7.03
N ALA A 230 -6.00 -14.09 -7.02
CA ALA A 230 -7.23 -14.85 -7.23
C ALA A 230 -8.27 -14.77 -6.09
N GLY A 231 -7.94 -14.15 -4.95
CA GLY A 231 -8.84 -14.03 -3.80
C GLY A 231 -8.39 -12.99 -2.80
N ASP A 232 -8.95 -13.06 -1.58
CA ASP A 232 -8.66 -12.09 -0.53
C ASP A 232 -7.17 -12.04 -0.15
N ILE A 233 -6.67 -10.81 -0.03
CA ILE A 233 -5.29 -10.51 0.36
C ILE A 233 -5.31 -9.41 1.42
N ALA A 234 -4.70 -9.70 2.56
CA ALA A 234 -4.39 -8.72 3.59
C ALA A 234 -2.87 -8.61 3.71
N LEU A 235 -2.36 -7.38 3.69
CA LEU A 235 -0.93 -7.07 3.80
C LEU A 235 -0.70 -6.24 5.06
N ASP A 236 0.16 -6.75 5.94
CA ASP A 236 0.50 -6.14 7.22
C ASP A 236 1.71 -5.18 7.11
N ALA A 237 2.57 -5.39 6.11
CA ALA A 237 3.70 -4.54 5.80
C ALA A 237 3.28 -3.17 5.21
N ASP A 238 4.20 -2.20 5.27
CA ASP A 238 4.07 -0.98 4.46
C ASP A 238 4.34 -1.36 3.01
N VAL A 239 3.44 -1.05 2.08
CA VAL A 239 3.53 -1.53 0.69
C VAL A 239 3.78 -0.38 -0.26
N ARG A 240 4.77 -0.56 -1.13
CA ARG A 240 5.05 0.32 -2.27
C ARG A 240 4.76 -0.39 -3.57
N PHE A 241 3.84 0.16 -4.35
CA PHE A 241 3.47 -0.35 -5.66
C PHE A 241 4.24 0.38 -6.77
N GLU A 242 5.03 -0.37 -7.54
CA GLU A 242 5.56 0.05 -8.85
C GLU A 242 4.89 -0.70 -10.01
N GLY A 243 4.30 -1.87 -9.72
CA GLY A 243 3.36 -2.58 -10.57
C GLY A 243 1.92 -2.49 -10.04
N THR A 244 0.98 -3.12 -10.75
CA THR A 244 -0.44 -3.15 -10.39
C THR A 244 -0.92 -4.55 -10.06
N VAL A 245 -2.05 -4.67 -9.37
CA VAL A 245 -2.72 -5.92 -9.06
C VAL A 245 -4.08 -5.99 -9.75
N THR A 246 -4.52 -7.19 -10.12
CA THR A 246 -5.87 -7.47 -10.60
C THR A 246 -6.52 -8.50 -9.69
N MET A 247 -7.81 -8.32 -9.39
CA MET A 247 -8.52 -9.18 -8.45
C MET A 247 -9.98 -9.36 -8.90
N PRO A 248 -10.63 -10.47 -8.54
CA PRO A 248 -12.09 -10.61 -8.63
C PRO A 248 -12.82 -9.45 -7.94
N ALA A 249 -14.02 -9.10 -8.41
CA ALA A 249 -14.78 -7.96 -7.88
C ALA A 249 -15.15 -8.14 -6.38
N ASP A 250 -15.45 -9.37 -5.99
CA ASP A 250 -15.81 -9.81 -4.64
C ASP A 250 -14.59 -10.00 -3.71
N ALA A 251 -13.39 -10.20 -4.25
CA ALA A 251 -12.17 -10.33 -3.44
C ALA A 251 -11.79 -9.02 -2.73
N VAL A 252 -11.38 -9.11 -1.46
CA VAL A 252 -10.97 -7.97 -0.63
C VAL A 252 -9.45 -7.79 -0.67
N LEU A 253 -9.01 -6.55 -0.95
CA LEU A 253 -7.63 -6.12 -0.74
C LEU A 253 -7.56 -5.26 0.52
N LEU A 254 -6.87 -5.73 1.57
CA LEU A 254 -6.69 -4.99 2.81
C LEU A 254 -5.22 -4.56 2.97
N LEU A 255 -4.95 -3.28 2.76
CA LEU A 255 -3.65 -2.67 3.05
C LEU A 255 -3.64 -2.07 4.46
N ARG A 256 -3.10 -2.75 5.48
CA ARG A 256 -3.26 -2.29 6.88
C ARG A 256 -2.52 -1.00 7.19
N ARG A 257 -1.29 -0.82 6.67
CA ARG A 257 -0.48 0.37 6.93
C ARG A 257 -0.71 1.49 5.90
N ASN A 258 -1.13 1.13 4.69
CA ASN A 258 -1.33 2.04 3.56
C ASN A 258 -2.82 2.22 3.24
N PHE A 259 -3.66 2.35 4.27
CA PHE A 259 -5.12 2.36 4.09
C PHE A 259 -5.66 3.72 3.64
N ASN A 260 -5.34 4.09 2.40
CA ASN A 260 -5.69 5.37 1.80
C ASN A 260 -5.82 5.27 0.27
N LEU A 261 -6.53 6.22 -0.34
CA LEU A 261 -6.83 6.20 -1.77
C LEU A 261 -5.58 6.16 -2.65
N SER A 262 -4.53 6.92 -2.33
CA SER A 262 -3.31 6.94 -3.14
C SER A 262 -2.74 5.54 -3.29
N SER A 263 -2.60 4.82 -2.18
CA SER A 263 -2.00 3.48 -2.17
C SER A 263 -2.86 2.45 -2.89
N TYR A 264 -4.19 2.54 -2.74
CA TYR A 264 -5.12 1.69 -3.50
C TYR A 264 -5.12 2.02 -5.00
N SER A 265 -4.95 3.29 -5.37
CA SER A 265 -4.87 3.73 -6.76
C SER A 265 -3.57 3.27 -7.41
N ASP A 266 -2.44 3.36 -6.69
CA ASP A 266 -1.16 2.82 -7.14
C ASP A 266 -1.24 1.29 -7.32
N ALA A 267 -1.91 0.60 -6.40
CA ALA A 267 -2.11 -0.85 -6.50
C ALA A 267 -2.99 -1.24 -7.69
N LEU A 268 -4.09 -0.53 -7.95
CA LEU A 268 -5.13 -0.97 -8.91
C LEU A 268 -5.06 -0.25 -10.26
N GLY A 269 -4.20 0.76 -10.38
CA GLY A 269 -3.94 1.52 -11.61
C GLY A 269 -4.85 2.73 -11.83
N ASP A 270 -5.95 2.88 -11.08
CA ASP A 270 -6.85 4.03 -11.18
C ASP A 270 -7.60 4.34 -9.86
N HIS A 271 -8.06 5.59 -9.73
CA HIS A 271 -8.75 6.08 -8.53
C HIS A 271 -10.15 5.49 -8.33
N GLU A 272 -10.90 5.17 -9.40
CA GLU A 272 -12.26 4.63 -9.28
C GLU A 272 -12.21 3.20 -8.72
N THR A 273 -11.39 2.33 -9.30
CA THR A 273 -11.17 0.97 -8.80
C THR A 273 -10.53 0.99 -7.42
N GLY A 274 -9.55 1.88 -7.20
CA GLY A 274 -8.91 2.09 -5.90
C GLY A 274 -9.91 2.48 -4.79
N PHE A 275 -10.81 3.41 -5.08
CA PHE A 275 -11.89 3.79 -4.17
C PHE A 275 -12.84 2.63 -3.89
N ILE A 276 -13.30 1.92 -4.93
CA ILE A 276 -14.23 0.80 -4.79
C ILE A 276 -13.63 -0.28 -3.87
N LYS A 277 -12.37 -0.69 -4.11
CA LYS A 277 -11.68 -1.70 -3.30
C LYS A 277 -11.36 -1.21 -1.89
N GLY A 278 -10.97 0.06 -1.73
CA GLY A 278 -10.69 0.65 -0.42
C GLY A 278 -11.94 0.73 0.47
N VAL A 279 -13.08 1.13 -0.10
CA VAL A 279 -14.36 1.14 0.63
C VAL A 279 -14.84 -0.30 0.89
N GLN A 280 -14.70 -1.22 -0.07
CA GLN A 280 -14.97 -2.64 0.16
C GLN A 280 -14.20 -3.16 1.38
N ALA A 281 -12.88 -2.91 1.45
CA ALA A 281 -12.06 -3.31 2.60
C ALA A 281 -12.46 -2.61 3.91
N LEU A 282 -12.87 -1.33 3.86
CA LEU A 282 -13.35 -0.60 5.04
C LEU A 282 -14.62 -1.25 5.64
N LEU A 283 -15.49 -1.74 4.76
CA LEU A 283 -16.77 -2.34 5.13
C LEU A 283 -16.63 -3.78 5.63
N THR A 284 -15.60 -4.52 5.20
CA THR A 284 -15.38 -5.92 5.60
C THR A 284 -14.39 -6.09 6.75
N ALA A 285 -13.35 -5.25 6.83
CA ALA A 285 -12.29 -5.40 7.82
C ALA A 285 -12.68 -4.83 9.20
N SER A 286 -12.08 -5.38 10.26
CA SER A 286 -12.22 -4.88 11.63
C SER A 286 -11.36 -3.63 11.90
N ASP A 287 -10.22 -3.54 11.21
CA ASP A 287 -9.23 -2.46 11.24
C ASP A 287 -8.45 -2.50 9.91
N PRO A 288 -8.07 -1.37 9.30
CA PRO A 288 -8.29 0.04 9.72
C PRO A 288 -9.75 0.51 9.68
N ARG A 289 -10.06 1.56 10.46
CA ARG A 289 -11.43 2.11 10.59
C ARG A 289 -11.68 3.41 9.82
N SER A 290 -10.68 3.96 9.14
CA SER A 290 -10.80 5.21 8.39
C SER A 290 -10.08 5.11 7.06
N PHE A 291 -10.82 5.25 5.97
CA PHE A 291 -10.28 5.37 4.62
C PHE A 291 -10.13 6.85 4.25
N ASP A 292 -8.90 7.27 3.99
CA ASP A 292 -8.54 8.65 3.61
C ASP A 292 -8.48 8.78 2.08
N LEU A 293 -9.20 9.74 1.51
CA LEU A 293 -9.15 10.05 0.08
C LEU A 293 -7.97 10.99 -0.28
N CYS A 294 -7.15 11.38 0.70
CA CYS A 294 -5.91 12.15 0.52
C CYS A 294 -6.08 13.51 -0.16
N GLY A 295 -7.25 14.14 -0.03
CA GLY A 295 -7.61 15.38 -0.73
C GLY A 295 -7.79 15.20 -2.25
N GLN A 296 -7.80 13.97 -2.75
CA GLN A 296 -7.87 13.67 -4.18
C GLN A 296 -9.33 13.58 -4.66
N THR A 297 -9.50 13.65 -5.98
CA THR A 297 -10.80 13.51 -6.65
C THR A 297 -10.94 12.12 -7.26
N VAL A 298 -11.97 11.38 -6.86
CA VAL A 298 -12.40 10.13 -7.48
C VAL A 298 -13.52 10.44 -8.47
N GLY A 299 -13.23 10.25 -9.76
CA GLY A 299 -14.26 10.31 -10.80
C GLY A 299 -14.97 8.98 -10.95
N LEU A 300 -16.24 8.90 -10.57
CA LEU A 300 -17.06 7.70 -10.70
C LEU A 300 -17.77 7.71 -12.05
N THR A 301 -17.63 6.66 -12.84
CA THR A 301 -18.30 6.54 -14.15
C THR A 301 -19.74 6.03 -14.04
N ARG A 302 -20.11 5.53 -12.85
CA ARG A 302 -21.40 4.97 -12.48
C ARG A 302 -21.60 5.07 -10.97
N PRO A 303 -22.83 4.87 -10.45
CA PRO A 303 -23.07 4.79 -9.02
C PRO A 303 -22.10 3.86 -8.30
N PHE A 304 -21.54 4.32 -7.18
CA PHE A 304 -20.87 3.40 -6.26
C PHE A 304 -21.94 2.51 -5.65
N ALA A 305 -21.99 1.27 -6.10
CA ALA A 305 -22.66 0.21 -5.40
C ALA A 305 -21.56 -0.71 -4.89
N PRO A 306 -21.40 -0.89 -3.56
CA PRO A 306 -20.53 -1.95 -3.09
C PRO A 306 -21.00 -3.24 -3.80
N GLY A 307 -20.03 -4.02 -4.28
CA GLY A 307 -20.34 -5.38 -4.75
C GLY A 307 -21.02 -6.16 -3.61
N ASP A 308 -21.31 -7.43 -3.83
CA ASP A 308 -21.75 -8.31 -2.75
C ASP A 308 -20.56 -9.12 -2.19
N PRO A 309 -19.49 -8.52 -1.60
CA PRO A 309 -18.44 -9.29 -0.95
C PRO A 309 -18.82 -9.63 0.50
N VAL A 310 -20.08 -9.42 0.87
CA VAL A 310 -20.60 -9.67 2.21
C VAL A 310 -21.90 -10.42 2.02
N GLY A 311 -21.80 -11.71 1.63
CA GLY A 311 -22.95 -12.58 1.44
C GLY A 311 -23.97 -12.35 2.56
N GLU A 312 -25.06 -11.65 2.23
CA GLU A 312 -26.14 -11.24 3.13
C GLU A 312 -25.71 -10.69 4.52
N GLY A 313 -24.48 -10.23 4.70
CA GLY A 313 -23.88 -10.07 6.02
C GLY A 313 -23.92 -8.64 6.53
N GLN A 314 -24.19 -8.51 7.83
CA GLN A 314 -24.17 -7.25 8.56
C GLN A 314 -22.76 -6.64 8.55
N LEU A 315 -22.64 -5.32 8.38
CA LEU A 315 -21.38 -4.65 8.68
C LEU A 315 -21.00 -4.92 10.14
N SER A 316 -19.76 -5.32 10.37
CA SER A 316 -19.23 -5.56 11.72
C SER A 316 -19.44 -4.32 12.60
N PRO A 317 -19.87 -4.48 13.86
CA PRO A 317 -20.20 -3.36 14.73
C PRO A 317 -18.98 -2.44 14.96
N GLY A 318 -19.19 -1.13 14.79
CA GLY A 318 -18.21 -0.10 15.11
C GLY A 318 -18.09 0.99 14.03
N ARG A 319 -17.65 2.19 14.45
CA ARG A 319 -17.54 3.35 13.56
C ARG A 319 -16.57 3.09 12.40
N ARG A 320 -16.96 3.48 11.17
CA ARG A 320 -16.14 3.48 9.96
C ARG A 320 -16.19 4.84 9.29
N ILE A 321 -15.09 5.32 8.72
CA ILE A 321 -14.98 6.69 8.22
C ILE A 321 -14.46 6.70 6.78
N ILE A 322 -15.16 7.35 5.86
CA ILE A 322 -14.64 7.77 4.55
C ILE A 322 -14.41 9.28 4.66
N ARG A 323 -13.21 9.77 4.33
CA ARG A 323 -12.89 11.19 4.56
C ARG A 323 -11.94 11.86 3.58
N ASN A 324 -11.94 13.19 3.62
CA ASN A 324 -10.89 14.06 3.06
C ASN A 324 -10.69 13.90 1.55
N GLY A 325 -11.67 14.31 0.74
CA GLY A 325 -11.53 14.30 -0.72
C GLY A 325 -12.81 14.64 -1.47
N ARG A 326 -12.86 14.32 -2.76
CA ARG A 326 -14.01 14.60 -3.63
C ARG A 326 -14.44 13.36 -4.39
N LEU A 327 -15.74 13.10 -4.44
CA LEU A 327 -16.35 12.11 -5.31
C LEU A 327 -17.14 12.84 -6.39
N GLU A 328 -16.85 12.57 -7.65
CA GLU A 328 -17.40 13.28 -8.80
C GLU A 328 -18.09 12.33 -9.76
N ALA A 329 -19.36 12.59 -10.11
CA ALA A 329 -20.02 11.89 -11.19
C ALA A 329 -19.36 12.21 -12.54
N ARG A 330 -18.99 11.19 -13.29
CA ARG A 330 -18.45 11.31 -14.66
C ARG A 330 -19.27 10.46 -15.62
N GLY A 331 -19.37 10.93 -16.85
CA GLY A 331 -20.27 10.34 -17.85
C GLY A 331 -21.72 10.77 -17.64
N HIS A 332 -22.63 10.15 -18.40
CA HIS A 332 -24.03 10.58 -18.46
C HIS A 332 -25.01 9.41 -18.39
N THR A 333 -24.85 8.39 -19.23
CA THR A 333 -25.82 7.30 -19.38
C THR A 333 -26.01 6.43 -18.14
N ALA A 334 -24.94 6.12 -17.40
CA ALA A 334 -25.00 5.34 -16.17
C ALA A 334 -25.77 6.05 -15.03
N TRP A 335 -25.96 7.36 -15.15
CA TRP A 335 -26.62 8.22 -14.17
C TRP A 335 -28.10 8.47 -14.48
N HIS A 336 -28.66 7.83 -15.52
CA HIS A 336 -30.07 7.99 -15.86
C HIS A 336 -30.97 7.29 -14.86
N THR A 337 -32.03 8.00 -14.46
CA THR A 337 -33.13 7.45 -13.67
C THR A 337 -33.74 6.27 -14.41
N ARG A 338 -33.90 5.15 -13.72
CA ARG A 338 -34.65 4.00 -14.26
C ARG A 338 -36.08 4.10 -13.81
N THR A 339 -37.01 4.12 -14.76
CA THR A 339 -38.43 4.27 -14.48
C THR A 339 -39.20 3.06 -15.00
N VAL A 340 -40.05 2.50 -14.14
CA VAL A 340 -40.96 1.39 -14.46
C VAL A 340 -42.34 1.77 -13.97
N SER A 341 -43.38 1.50 -14.76
CA SER A 341 -44.77 1.68 -14.34
C SER A 341 -45.46 0.32 -14.31
N MET A 342 -46.14 0.01 -13.20
CA MET A 342 -46.84 -1.25 -13.00
C MET A 342 -48.21 -1.00 -12.36
N GLN A 343 -49.15 -1.88 -12.68
CA GLN A 343 -50.41 -1.99 -11.95
C GLN A 343 -50.17 -2.76 -10.65
N ALA A 344 -50.67 -2.23 -9.55
CA ALA A 344 -50.63 -2.91 -8.26
C ALA A 344 -51.87 -2.56 -7.44
N ARG A 345 -52.11 -3.30 -6.35
CA ARG A 345 -53.20 -3.06 -5.41
C ARG A 345 -52.63 -2.66 -4.05
N VAL A 346 -53.20 -1.66 -3.39
CA VAL A 346 -52.87 -1.37 -1.98
C VAL A 346 -53.45 -2.49 -1.10
N SER A 347 -52.63 -3.09 -0.25
CA SER A 347 -53.07 -4.16 0.65
C SER A 347 -54.13 -3.65 1.63
N ALA A 348 -55.19 -4.44 1.80
CA ALA A 348 -56.30 -4.10 2.68
C ALA A 348 -55.95 -4.28 4.18
N THR A 349 -54.92 -5.05 4.49
CA THR A 349 -54.51 -5.38 5.86
C THR A 349 -53.26 -4.63 6.31
N ASP A 350 -52.46 -4.14 5.36
CA ASP A 350 -51.26 -3.34 5.64
C ASP A 350 -51.13 -2.21 4.61
N PRO A 351 -51.35 -0.94 4.99
CA PRO A 351 -51.30 0.17 4.06
C PRO A 351 -49.88 0.48 3.54
N GLN A 352 -48.82 -0.12 4.09
CA GLN A 352 -47.46 0.00 3.56
C GLN A 352 -47.13 -1.03 2.47
N THR A 353 -48.06 -1.95 2.16
CA THR A 353 -47.82 -3.03 1.22
C THR A 353 -48.60 -2.83 -0.08
N LEU A 354 -47.90 -2.93 -1.22
CA LEU A 354 -48.52 -3.13 -2.53
C LEU A 354 -48.52 -4.62 -2.86
N ALA A 355 -49.69 -5.16 -3.16
CA ALA A 355 -49.92 -6.54 -3.56
C ALA A 355 -50.24 -6.64 -5.06
N ASP A 356 -50.30 -7.87 -5.58
CA ASP A 356 -50.57 -8.18 -6.98
C ASP A 356 -49.57 -7.49 -7.94
N VAL A 357 -48.30 -7.32 -7.51
CA VAL A 357 -47.28 -6.61 -8.29
C VAL A 357 -46.64 -7.57 -9.30
N PRO A 358 -46.82 -7.36 -10.62
CA PRO A 358 -46.16 -8.17 -11.64
C PRO A 358 -44.66 -7.85 -11.72
N ASP A 359 -43.87 -8.82 -12.19
CA ASP A 359 -42.47 -8.65 -12.58
C ASP A 359 -41.60 -7.86 -11.58
N LEU A 360 -41.68 -8.21 -10.30
CA LEU A 360 -40.91 -7.62 -9.18
C LEU A 360 -39.40 -7.49 -9.42
N VAL A 361 -38.83 -8.29 -10.31
CA VAL A 361 -37.41 -8.23 -10.69
C VAL A 361 -37.05 -6.90 -11.36
N ASP A 362 -37.99 -6.31 -12.09
CA ASP A 362 -37.80 -5.05 -12.83
C ASP A 362 -37.91 -3.82 -11.94
N ILE A 363 -38.53 -3.97 -10.76
CA ILE A 363 -38.67 -2.89 -9.78
C ILE A 363 -37.43 -2.87 -8.85
N PRO A 364 -36.58 -1.84 -8.93
CA PRO A 364 -35.39 -1.75 -8.11
C PRO A 364 -35.72 -1.33 -6.68
N LEU A 365 -34.99 -1.90 -5.72
CA LEU A 365 -35.00 -1.46 -4.33
C LEU A 365 -34.58 0.02 -4.23
N GLY A 366 -35.27 0.79 -3.39
CA GLY A 366 -35.04 2.22 -3.24
C GLY A 366 -35.60 3.09 -4.37
N ALA A 367 -36.45 2.56 -5.25
CA ALA A 367 -37.21 3.39 -6.18
C ALA A 367 -38.20 4.30 -5.44
N LEU A 368 -38.27 5.57 -5.84
CA LEU A 368 -39.34 6.48 -5.43
C LEU A 368 -40.65 6.00 -6.08
N VAL A 369 -41.69 5.87 -5.27
CA VAL A 369 -43.03 5.47 -5.72
C VAL A 369 -43.89 6.71 -5.88
N THR A 370 -44.57 6.80 -7.01
CA THR A 370 -45.60 7.81 -7.28
C THR A 370 -46.84 7.12 -7.82
N GLY A 371 -48.01 7.66 -7.48
CA GLY A 371 -49.29 7.07 -7.85
C GLY A 371 -50.41 7.54 -6.94
N PRO A 372 -51.65 7.08 -7.18
CA PRO A 372 -52.80 7.46 -6.37
C PRO A 372 -52.58 7.10 -4.89
N GLY A 373 -52.80 8.08 -4.01
CA GLY A 373 -52.71 7.88 -2.56
C GLY A 373 -51.29 7.76 -2.00
N VAL A 374 -50.24 7.86 -2.82
CA VAL A 374 -48.84 7.76 -2.38
C VAL A 374 -48.37 9.10 -1.82
N ALA A 375 -47.85 9.08 -0.58
CA ALA A 375 -47.26 10.27 0.02
C ALA A 375 -45.90 10.62 -0.62
N PRO A 376 -45.47 11.90 -0.60
CA PRO A 376 -44.14 12.29 -1.05
C PRO A 376 -43.03 11.50 -0.34
N GLU A 377 -41.92 11.27 -1.03
CA GLU A 377 -40.75 10.54 -0.51
C GLU A 377 -41.08 9.15 0.04
N THR A 378 -42.02 8.45 -0.60
CA THR A 378 -42.31 7.03 -0.36
C THR A 378 -41.45 6.17 -1.28
N TYR A 379 -40.69 5.24 -0.73
CA TYR A 379 -39.74 4.41 -1.46
C TYR A 379 -40.04 2.92 -1.32
N VAL A 380 -39.57 2.13 -2.29
CA VAL A 380 -39.56 0.66 -2.18
C VAL A 380 -38.52 0.24 -1.13
N ARG A 381 -38.99 -0.32 -0.01
CA ARG A 381 -38.17 -0.77 1.13
C ARG A 381 -37.78 -2.25 1.03
N ALA A 382 -38.67 -3.09 0.52
CA ALA A 382 -38.41 -4.52 0.38
C ALA A 382 -39.25 -5.11 -0.76
N ARG A 383 -38.79 -6.26 -1.28
CA ARG A 383 -39.47 -7.04 -2.32
C ARG A 383 -39.72 -8.44 -1.79
N ASN A 384 -40.92 -8.95 -1.99
CA ASN A 384 -41.28 -10.31 -1.65
C ASN A 384 -41.80 -11.05 -2.90
N PRO A 385 -40.90 -11.66 -3.69
CA PRO A 385 -41.27 -12.39 -4.92
C PRO A 385 -42.20 -13.58 -4.67
N ALA A 386 -42.16 -14.19 -3.48
CA ALA A 386 -43.00 -15.34 -3.18
C ALA A 386 -44.49 -14.98 -3.09
N ASN A 387 -44.80 -13.75 -2.67
CA ASN A 387 -46.17 -13.26 -2.49
C ASN A 387 -46.60 -12.22 -3.54
N CYS A 388 -45.73 -11.85 -4.48
CA CYS A 388 -45.94 -10.73 -5.41
C CYS A 388 -46.20 -9.39 -4.68
N GLU A 389 -45.43 -9.14 -3.61
CA GLU A 389 -45.61 -7.97 -2.74
C GLU A 389 -44.38 -7.05 -2.72
N LEU A 390 -44.65 -5.74 -2.58
CA LEU A 390 -43.68 -4.71 -2.22
C LEU A 390 -44.01 -4.12 -0.86
N THR A 391 -43.00 -3.95 -0.03
CA THR A 391 -43.10 -3.14 1.19
C THR A 391 -42.56 -1.75 0.92
N LEU A 392 -43.30 -0.72 1.30
CA LEU A 392 -42.95 0.69 1.13
C LEU A 392 -42.50 1.32 2.45
N THR A 393 -41.90 2.52 2.36
CA THR A 393 -41.45 3.26 3.56
C THR A 393 -42.55 4.05 4.27
N ALA A 394 -43.72 4.19 3.66
CA ALA A 394 -44.84 4.94 4.22
C ALA A 394 -46.19 4.33 3.77
N PRO A 395 -47.26 4.52 4.55
CA PRO A 395 -48.60 4.09 4.18
C PRO A 395 -49.10 4.76 2.89
N VAL A 396 -49.82 4.00 2.06
CA VAL A 396 -50.52 4.48 0.87
C VAL A 396 -52.01 4.57 1.19
N ALA A 397 -52.64 5.68 0.82
CA ALA A 397 -54.08 5.82 0.99
C ALA A 397 -54.83 4.75 0.18
N PRO A 398 -55.88 4.13 0.74
CA PRO A 398 -56.58 3.03 0.08
C PRO A 398 -57.14 3.46 -1.29
N THR A 399 -56.89 2.64 -2.31
CA THR A 399 -57.42 2.81 -3.66
C THR A 399 -58.53 1.79 -3.93
N THR A 400 -59.42 2.10 -4.89
CA THR A 400 -60.44 1.13 -5.31
C THR A 400 -59.84 0.22 -6.39
N GLY A 401 -59.50 -1.02 -6.03
CA GLY A 401 -58.92 -1.98 -6.98
C GLY A 401 -57.46 -1.70 -7.31
N SER A 402 -56.99 -2.20 -8.46
CA SER A 402 -55.63 -1.97 -8.95
C SER A 402 -55.48 -0.55 -9.51
N ALA A 403 -54.29 0.04 -9.34
CA ALA A 403 -53.94 1.36 -9.84
C ALA A 403 -52.53 1.35 -10.45
N ASP A 404 -52.27 2.31 -11.36
CA ASP A 404 -50.94 2.54 -11.91
C ASP A 404 -50.03 3.20 -10.88
N PHE A 405 -48.89 2.57 -10.61
CA PHE A 405 -47.80 3.12 -9.83
C PHE A 405 -46.56 3.26 -10.72
N THR A 406 -45.83 4.35 -10.53
CA THR A 406 -44.56 4.59 -11.22
C THR A 406 -43.43 4.56 -10.20
N PHE A 407 -42.41 3.75 -10.50
CA PHE A 407 -41.22 3.49 -9.71
C PHE A 407 -40.02 4.14 -10.38
N SER A 408 -39.46 5.17 -9.77
CA SER A 408 -38.32 5.93 -10.31
C SER A 408 -37.08 5.73 -9.44
N ARG A 409 -36.06 5.08 -10.00
CA ARG A 409 -34.77 4.86 -9.33
C ARG A 409 -33.73 5.85 -9.78
N PHE A 410 -33.52 6.87 -8.95
CA PHE A 410 -32.42 7.82 -9.09
C PHE A 410 -31.07 7.12 -8.91
N GLN A 411 -30.00 7.73 -9.43
CA GLN A 411 -28.65 7.19 -9.39
C GLN A 411 -27.80 8.02 -8.43
N TYR A 412 -27.12 7.38 -7.48
CA TYR A 412 -26.44 8.06 -6.37
C TYR A 412 -24.92 7.92 -6.47
N ILE A 413 -24.18 8.97 -6.10
CA ILE A 413 -22.72 8.91 -5.95
C ILE A 413 -22.36 7.76 -5.00
N LEU A 414 -23.05 7.67 -3.85
CA LEU A 414 -22.92 6.56 -2.89
C LEU A 414 -24.26 5.84 -2.72
N ASP A 415 -24.32 4.57 -3.14
CA ASP A 415 -25.53 3.76 -3.08
C ASP A 415 -25.35 2.55 -2.15
N PHE A 416 -25.82 2.69 -0.92
CA PHE A 416 -25.76 1.63 0.10
C PHE A 416 -27.01 0.74 0.11
N SER A 417 -27.94 0.91 -0.84
CA SER A 417 -29.21 0.15 -0.85
C SER A 417 -29.04 -1.36 -0.97
N ARG A 418 -27.91 -1.82 -1.50
CA ARG A 418 -27.58 -3.25 -1.63
C ARG A 418 -27.11 -3.88 -0.32
N LEU A 419 -26.72 -3.08 0.66
CA LEU A 419 -26.37 -3.58 1.99
C LEU A 419 -27.66 -3.73 2.80
N ARG A 420 -27.84 -4.86 3.49
CA ARG A 420 -29.01 -5.07 4.35
C ARG A 420 -29.08 -4.04 5.48
N GLN A 421 -27.92 -3.76 6.08
CA GLN A 421 -27.80 -2.86 7.21
C GLN A 421 -26.45 -2.13 7.23
N VAL A 422 -26.48 -0.83 7.52
CA VAL A 422 -25.28 -0.01 7.76
C VAL A 422 -25.34 0.65 9.13
N THR A 423 -24.32 0.41 9.96
CA THR A 423 -24.24 0.98 11.32
C THR A 423 -22.95 1.77 11.48
N GLY A 424 -23.05 3.02 11.96
CA GLY A 424 -21.87 3.80 12.36
C GLY A 424 -20.93 4.24 11.23
N LEU A 425 -21.39 4.19 9.96
CA LEU A 425 -20.62 4.74 8.84
C LEU A 425 -20.66 6.27 8.88
N VAL A 426 -19.51 6.89 8.64
CA VAL A 426 -19.31 8.33 8.70
C VAL A 426 -18.67 8.81 7.40
N LEU A 427 -19.29 9.80 6.76
CA LEU A 427 -18.66 10.61 5.75
C LEU A 427 -18.19 11.92 6.40
N GLN A 428 -16.93 12.29 6.20
CA GLN A 428 -16.33 13.48 6.83
C GLN A 428 -15.43 14.23 5.85
N ASP A 429 -15.56 15.55 5.72
CA ASP A 429 -14.69 16.36 4.83
C ASP A 429 -14.70 15.85 3.39
N VAL A 430 -15.89 15.56 2.84
CA VAL A 430 -16.05 15.06 1.47
C VAL A 430 -16.96 15.97 0.63
N ASP A 431 -16.47 16.33 -0.55
CA ASP A 431 -17.26 16.97 -1.60
C ASP A 431 -17.92 15.89 -2.49
N LEU A 432 -19.25 15.89 -2.56
CA LEU A 432 -20.06 15.08 -3.46
C LEU A 432 -20.48 15.94 -4.66
N MET A 433 -19.68 15.87 -5.74
CA MET A 433 -19.87 16.63 -6.97
C MET A 433 -20.79 15.84 -7.93
N CYS A 434 -22.09 16.12 -7.84
CA CYS A 434 -23.14 15.39 -8.53
C CYS A 434 -23.43 15.89 -9.96
N ARG A 435 -23.01 17.12 -10.28
CA ARG A 435 -22.99 17.74 -11.63
C ARG A 435 -24.33 17.75 -12.37
N GLY A 436 -25.45 17.74 -11.65
CA GLY A 436 -26.80 17.69 -12.20
C GLY A 436 -27.16 16.35 -12.86
N VAL A 437 -26.31 15.33 -12.75
CA VAL A 437 -26.57 14.00 -13.33
C VAL A 437 -26.84 12.93 -12.27
N ALA A 438 -26.23 13.06 -11.09
CA ALA A 438 -26.35 12.12 -9.98
C ALA A 438 -27.08 12.73 -8.77
N SER A 439 -27.57 11.90 -7.87
CA SER A 439 -27.94 12.23 -6.50
C SER A 439 -26.78 11.95 -5.54
N GLY A 440 -26.84 12.44 -4.30
CA GLY A 440 -25.75 12.29 -3.32
C GLY A 440 -25.64 10.87 -2.74
N ILE A 441 -26.36 10.61 -1.66
CA ILE A 441 -26.26 9.36 -0.88
C ILE A 441 -27.62 8.65 -0.81
N MET A 442 -27.65 7.35 -1.09
CA MET A 442 -28.75 6.48 -0.70
C MET A 442 -28.31 5.58 0.46
N LEU A 443 -29.04 5.64 1.56
CA LEU A 443 -28.79 4.82 2.75
C LEU A 443 -29.22 3.36 2.53
N ALA A 444 -28.71 2.47 3.38
CA ALA A 444 -29.19 1.09 3.45
C ALA A 444 -30.63 1.02 4.00
N PRO A 445 -31.40 -0.04 3.71
CA PRO A 445 -32.77 -0.20 4.19
C PRO A 445 -32.89 -0.25 5.72
N ALA A 446 -31.85 -0.69 6.42
CA ALA A 446 -31.77 -0.69 7.88
C ALA A 446 -30.41 -0.16 8.36
N GLY A 447 -30.31 0.22 9.63
CA GLY A 447 -29.10 0.80 10.17
C GLY A 447 -29.33 1.71 11.35
N HIS A 448 -28.24 2.21 11.93
CA HIS A 448 -28.30 3.33 12.86
C HIS A 448 -26.99 4.10 12.90
N ALA A 449 -27.06 5.33 13.40
CA ALA A 449 -25.91 6.21 13.65
C ALA A 449 -25.05 6.47 12.40
N PHE A 450 -25.67 6.54 11.21
CA PHE A 450 -25.03 7.07 10.01
C PHE A 450 -24.71 8.55 10.22
N GLN A 451 -23.53 9.01 9.80
CA GLN A 451 -23.15 10.42 9.97
C GLN A 451 -22.61 11.01 8.68
N VAL A 452 -22.98 12.24 8.40
CA VAL A 452 -22.38 13.07 7.36
C VAL A 452 -21.99 14.38 8.04
N ARG A 453 -20.70 14.69 8.02
CA ARG A 453 -20.12 15.84 8.71
C ARG A 453 -19.20 16.62 7.80
N ASP A 454 -19.30 17.94 7.81
CA ASP A 454 -18.38 18.81 7.08
C ASP A 454 -18.32 18.45 5.56
N CYS A 455 -19.46 18.10 4.98
CA CYS A 455 -19.55 17.65 3.58
C CYS A 455 -20.33 18.64 2.71
N HIS A 456 -20.00 18.68 1.41
CA HIS A 456 -20.71 19.50 0.44
C HIS A 456 -21.36 18.63 -0.64
N PHE A 457 -22.65 18.81 -0.86
CA PHE A 457 -23.41 18.21 -1.95
C PHE A 457 -23.61 19.27 -3.02
N MET A 458 -22.94 19.12 -4.15
CA MET A 458 -22.91 20.10 -5.23
C MET A 458 -23.65 19.59 -6.46
N ASP A 459 -24.65 20.34 -6.89
CA ASP A 459 -25.54 20.06 -8.02
C ASP A 459 -26.16 18.65 -7.99
N PRO A 460 -26.80 18.22 -6.89
CA PRO A 460 -27.59 16.99 -6.92
C PRO A 460 -28.72 17.13 -7.95
N ARG A 461 -28.93 16.09 -8.76
CA ARG A 461 -30.00 16.02 -9.76
C ARG A 461 -31.38 15.91 -9.11
N ASP A 462 -31.51 14.99 -8.15
CA ASP A 462 -32.81 14.66 -7.54
C ASP A 462 -32.74 14.77 -6.00
N ARG A 463 -31.78 14.11 -5.36
CA ARG A 463 -31.72 14.00 -3.89
C ARG A 463 -30.33 14.24 -3.32
N GLY A 464 -30.24 14.92 -2.19
CA GLY A 464 -29.00 14.99 -1.40
C GLY A 464 -28.76 13.69 -0.63
N VAL A 465 -29.62 13.37 0.34
CA VAL A 465 -29.58 12.12 1.13
C VAL A 465 -30.93 11.43 1.12
N THR A 466 -30.99 10.17 0.67
CA THR A 466 -32.21 9.38 0.62
C THR A 466 -32.20 8.24 1.62
N SER A 467 -33.21 8.19 2.49
CA SER A 467 -33.53 7.04 3.31
C SER A 467 -34.64 6.19 2.67
N ILE A 468 -34.32 4.94 2.35
CA ILE A 468 -35.25 3.96 1.74
C ILE A 468 -35.85 2.98 2.77
N GLY A 469 -35.70 3.30 4.05
CA GLY A 469 -36.14 2.48 5.16
C GLY A 469 -35.71 3.13 6.47
N GLU A 470 -35.23 2.33 7.41
CA GLU A 470 -34.86 2.76 8.76
C GLU A 470 -33.36 3.03 8.92
N GLY A 471 -32.56 2.96 7.84
CA GLY A 471 -31.12 3.26 7.88
C GLY A 471 -30.75 4.65 8.40
N CYS A 472 -31.71 5.59 8.39
CA CYS A 472 -31.53 6.92 8.97
C CYS A 472 -31.74 6.97 10.50
N HIS A 473 -32.00 5.85 11.19
CA HIS A 473 -32.20 5.86 12.64
C HIS A 473 -30.97 6.47 13.34
N GLN A 474 -31.19 7.46 14.22
CA GLN A 474 -30.11 8.21 14.88
C GLN A 474 -29.07 8.84 13.92
N MET A 475 -29.46 9.14 12.68
CA MET A 475 -28.57 9.77 11.71
C MET A 475 -28.18 11.19 12.17
N LEU A 476 -26.93 11.58 11.90
CA LEU A 476 -26.43 12.93 12.09
C LEU A 476 -26.03 13.54 10.74
N LEU A 477 -26.63 14.68 10.39
CA LEU A 477 -26.18 15.55 9.32
C LEU A 477 -25.73 16.86 9.96
N ASP A 478 -24.44 17.16 9.96
CA ASP A 478 -23.87 18.29 10.70
C ASP A 478 -22.86 19.07 9.86
N HIS A 479 -22.92 20.41 9.89
CA HIS A 479 -22.02 21.29 9.12
C HIS A 479 -21.97 20.97 7.61
N CYS A 480 -23.08 20.53 7.02
CA CYS A 480 -23.15 20.16 5.62
C CYS A 480 -23.80 21.24 4.75
N GLN A 481 -23.43 21.29 3.47
CA GLN A 481 -24.08 22.17 2.49
C GLN A 481 -24.71 21.36 1.37
N ILE A 482 -25.93 21.71 0.98
CA ILE A 482 -26.61 21.14 -0.19
C ILE A 482 -26.97 22.26 -1.15
N VAL A 483 -26.24 22.36 -2.24
CA VAL A 483 -26.36 23.45 -3.22
C VAL A 483 -26.67 22.88 -4.58
N SER A 484 -27.80 23.29 -5.16
CA SER A 484 -28.21 22.89 -6.51
C SER A 484 -28.31 24.09 -7.44
N GLY A 485 -27.80 23.95 -8.66
CA GLY A 485 -27.98 24.91 -9.76
C GLY A 485 -29.34 24.85 -10.46
N SER A 486 -30.21 23.87 -10.16
CA SER A 486 -31.58 23.77 -10.72
C SER A 486 -32.63 23.59 -9.62
N GLU A 487 -33.57 24.53 -9.53
CA GLU A 487 -34.44 24.67 -8.33
C GLU A 487 -35.64 23.72 -8.26
N ALA A 488 -36.06 23.11 -9.38
CA ALA A 488 -37.46 22.67 -9.49
C ALA A 488 -37.83 21.38 -8.73
N GLU A 489 -36.90 20.45 -8.47
CA GLU A 489 -37.28 19.10 -7.96
C GLU A 489 -36.30 18.49 -6.95
N VAL A 490 -35.23 19.21 -6.58
CA VAL A 490 -34.23 18.69 -5.66
C VAL A 490 -34.77 18.68 -4.23
N ILE A 491 -34.68 17.54 -3.54
CA ILE A 491 -34.95 17.44 -2.11
C ILE A 491 -33.63 17.20 -1.38
N GLY A 492 -33.33 18.04 -0.39
CA GLY A 492 -32.10 17.94 0.39
C GLY A 492 -31.97 16.58 1.05
N LEU A 493 -32.98 16.16 1.82
CA LEU A 493 -33.04 14.80 2.36
C LEU A 493 -34.44 14.30 2.70
N ASN A 494 -34.58 12.99 2.90
CA ASN A 494 -35.74 12.39 3.55
C ASN A 494 -35.35 11.43 4.69
N THR A 495 -36.27 11.24 5.65
CA THR A 495 -36.10 10.31 6.78
C THR A 495 -37.37 9.47 7.00
N ASN A 496 -37.21 8.25 7.52
CA ASN A 496 -38.33 7.38 7.93
C ASN A 496 -38.21 6.85 9.38
N ALA A 497 -37.11 7.14 10.08
CA ALA A 497 -36.83 6.63 11.42
C ALA A 497 -36.42 7.76 12.37
N GLY A 498 -36.57 7.51 13.67
CA GLY A 498 -36.41 8.54 14.69
C GLY A 498 -34.96 8.83 15.12
N GLY A 499 -34.82 9.89 15.92
CA GLY A 499 -33.54 10.32 16.51
C GLY A 499 -32.60 11.02 15.52
N VAL A 500 -33.10 11.42 14.35
CA VAL A 500 -32.31 12.15 13.36
C VAL A 500 -31.95 13.55 13.88
N ARG A 501 -30.71 13.97 13.67
CA ARG A 501 -30.23 15.31 14.01
C ARG A 501 -29.68 15.97 12.76
N ILE A 502 -30.22 17.14 12.44
CA ILE A 502 -29.79 17.96 11.30
C ILE A 502 -29.37 19.30 11.89
N CYS A 503 -28.06 19.54 11.91
CA CYS A 503 -27.46 20.64 12.65
C CYS A 503 -26.54 21.47 11.77
N ASN A 504 -26.59 22.80 11.91
CA ASN A 504 -25.62 23.72 11.31
C ASN A 504 -25.45 23.54 9.78
N CYS A 505 -26.51 23.14 9.08
CA CYS A 505 -26.46 22.87 7.65
C CYS A 505 -27.01 24.04 6.83
N PHE A 506 -26.54 24.17 5.59
CA PHE A 506 -26.99 25.16 4.63
C PHE A 506 -27.61 24.49 3.39
N ALA A 507 -28.73 25.01 2.88
CA ALA A 507 -29.28 24.56 1.61
C ALA A 507 -29.67 25.72 0.68
N SER A 508 -29.39 25.57 -0.62
CA SER A 508 -29.79 26.53 -1.65
C SER A 508 -30.13 25.81 -2.96
N GLY A 509 -31.12 26.35 -3.70
CA GLY A 509 -31.59 25.75 -4.95
C GLY A 509 -32.32 24.41 -4.79
N VAL A 510 -32.89 24.11 -3.62
CA VAL A 510 -33.62 22.86 -3.34
C VAL A 510 -35.11 23.12 -3.15
N GLN A 511 -35.99 22.34 -3.78
CA GLN A 511 -37.44 22.44 -3.59
C GLN A 511 -37.84 22.31 -2.10
N ARG A 512 -37.16 21.42 -1.38
CA ARG A 512 -37.32 21.24 0.07
C ARG A 512 -35.97 20.93 0.71
N PHE A 513 -35.76 21.42 1.92
CA PHE A 513 -34.63 20.95 2.73
C PHE A 513 -34.87 19.49 3.13
N GLY A 514 -36.02 19.20 3.76
CA GLY A 514 -36.27 17.88 4.34
C GLY A 514 -37.71 17.43 4.25
N VAL A 515 -37.90 16.14 3.95
CA VAL A 515 -39.17 15.42 4.17
C VAL A 515 -38.96 14.41 5.29
N LEU A 516 -39.42 14.77 6.48
CA LEU A 516 -39.05 14.12 7.73
C LEU A 516 -40.14 13.17 8.20
N GLY A 517 -39.80 11.90 8.35
CA GLY A 517 -40.59 10.90 9.07
C GLY A 517 -39.83 10.36 10.27
N GLY A 518 -40.56 9.78 11.22
CA GLY A 518 -40.02 9.25 12.48
C GLY A 518 -40.01 10.29 13.62
N ALA A 519 -39.97 9.80 14.86
CA ALA A 519 -40.06 10.64 16.07
C ALA A 519 -38.70 11.19 16.54
N ASN A 520 -38.71 12.20 17.40
CA ASN A 520 -37.51 12.74 18.08
C ASN A 520 -36.46 13.35 17.12
N THR A 521 -36.91 14.05 16.07
CA THR A 521 -36.00 14.77 15.16
C THR A 521 -35.54 16.09 15.77
N VAL A 522 -34.25 16.41 15.65
CA VAL A 522 -33.68 17.70 16.05
C VAL A 522 -33.24 18.48 14.82
N LEU A 523 -33.74 19.70 14.68
CA LEU A 523 -33.32 20.68 13.67
C LEU A 523 -32.71 21.88 14.39
N MET A 524 -31.43 22.17 14.18
CA MET A 524 -30.73 23.24 14.90
C MET A 524 -29.77 24.00 13.99
N GLY A 525 -29.80 25.33 14.01
CA GLY A 525 -28.80 26.16 13.31
C GLY A 525 -28.78 26.00 11.79
N ASN A 526 -29.85 25.47 11.18
CA ASN A 526 -29.92 25.28 9.73
C ASN A 526 -30.36 26.57 9.02
N GLN A 527 -29.76 26.85 7.86
CA GLN A 527 -30.04 28.02 7.05
C GLN A 527 -30.44 27.62 5.62
N THR A 528 -31.29 28.41 4.99
CA THR A 528 -31.57 28.29 3.56
C THR A 528 -31.49 29.62 2.84
N ALA A 529 -31.18 29.57 1.55
CA ALA A 529 -31.15 30.72 0.65
C ALA A 529 -32.11 30.51 -0.53
N GLN A 530 -33.41 30.33 -0.25
CA GLN A 530 -34.45 30.20 -1.26
C GLN A 530 -35.48 31.34 -1.20
N PRO A 531 -36.00 31.82 -2.36
CA PRO A 531 -37.15 32.70 -2.40
C PRO A 531 -38.44 31.91 -2.13
N GLY A 532 -39.08 32.11 -0.97
CA GLY A 532 -40.32 31.41 -0.61
C GLY A 532 -40.63 31.46 0.89
N ASN A 533 -41.73 30.82 1.31
CA ASN A 533 -42.04 30.66 2.73
C ASN A 533 -41.10 29.61 3.35
N PRO A 534 -40.29 29.95 4.37
CA PRO A 534 -39.38 29.00 5.01
C PRO A 534 -40.07 27.75 5.57
N GLN A 535 -41.37 27.81 5.84
CA GLN A 535 -42.16 26.68 6.35
C GLN A 535 -42.38 25.58 5.30
N ASP A 536 -42.33 25.89 4.01
CA ASP A 536 -42.56 24.90 2.94
C ASP A 536 -41.32 24.02 2.67
N LEU A 537 -40.17 24.39 3.26
CA LEU A 537 -38.89 23.69 3.12
C LEU A 537 -38.81 22.41 3.97
N TRP A 538 -39.65 22.30 5.00
CA TRP A 538 -39.70 21.16 5.90
C TRP A 538 -41.10 20.56 5.87
N VAL A 539 -41.21 19.31 5.42
CA VAL A 539 -42.46 18.55 5.46
C VAL A 539 -42.33 17.45 6.49
N PHE A 540 -43.18 17.47 7.51
CA PHE A 540 -43.26 16.41 8.50
C PHE A 540 -44.34 15.41 8.09
N ARG A 541 -43.95 14.14 7.99
CA ARG A 541 -44.88 13.02 7.75
C ARG A 541 -45.35 12.47 9.10
N PRO A 542 -46.65 12.19 9.26
CA PRO A 542 -47.17 11.63 10.50
C PRO A 542 -46.48 10.29 10.82
N SER A 543 -46.14 10.07 12.09
CA SER A 543 -45.64 8.78 12.57
C SER A 543 -46.78 7.81 12.84
N ASP A 544 -46.61 6.55 12.43
CA ASP A 544 -47.62 5.47 12.58
C ASP A 544 -47.97 5.15 14.05
N THR A 545 -47.23 5.71 15.00
CA THR A 545 -47.56 5.70 16.43
C THR A 545 -47.68 7.13 16.95
N SER A 546 -48.87 7.49 17.42
CA SER A 546 -49.24 8.72 18.15
C SER A 546 -48.98 10.06 17.44
N GLY A 547 -49.82 10.37 16.44
CA GLY A 547 -50.70 11.55 16.41
C GLY A 547 -50.18 12.97 16.62
N THR A 548 -48.89 13.21 16.88
CA THR A 548 -48.31 14.56 16.93
C THR A 548 -46.89 14.51 16.37
N PRO A 549 -46.61 15.30 15.31
CA PRO A 549 -45.28 15.38 14.68
C PRO A 549 -44.21 15.97 15.60
#